data_AF-A0A260YZU4-F1
#
_entry.id   AF-A0A260YZU4-F1
#
_cell.length_a   1.000
_cell.length_b   1.000
_cell.length_c   1.000
_cell.angle_alpha   90.00
_cell.angle_beta   90.00
_cell.angle_gamma   90.00
#
_symmetry.space_group_name_H-M   'P 1'
#
loop_
_entity.id
_entity.type
_entity.pdbx_description
1 polymer ?
#
loop_
_entity_poly.entity_id
_entity_poly.type
_entity_poly.pdbx_seq_one_letter_code
_entity_poly.pdbx_strand_id
1 'polypeptide(L)'
;MLKAILIMFLIVNIPQVLILVFHSIYMLDYYLIIAPIISELIQAADVAYASTSFIINCAISSQFRTVFVRLFVPEVLLRRFNFSK
;
A
#
# COMPACT_ATOMS: atom_id res chain seq x y z
N MET A 1 -3.77 7.00 13.33
CA MET A 1 -2.94 6.32 12.32
C MET A 1 -3.27 4.86 12.18
N LEU A 2 -3.06 4.04 13.23
CA LEU A 2 -3.25 2.59 13.14
C LEU A 2 -4.66 2.19 12.66
N LYS A 3 -5.72 2.83 13.17
CA LYS A 3 -7.11 2.57 12.73
C LYS A 3 -7.35 2.82 11.24
N ALA A 4 -6.80 3.90 10.67
CA ALA A 4 -7.02 4.22 9.25
C ALA A 4 -6.28 3.25 8.32
N ILE A 5 -5.05 2.90 8.68
CA ILE A 5 -4.25 1.90 7.97
C ILE A 5 -4.91 0.52 8.09
N LEU A 6 -5.41 0.17 9.28
CA LEU A 6 -6.10 -1.09 9.52
C LEU A 6 -7.40 -1.20 8.72
N ILE A 7 -8.18 -0.13 8.62
CA ILE A 7 -9.42 -0.12 7.81
C ILE A 7 -9.09 -0.29 6.31
N MET A 8 -8.09 0.43 5.80
CA MET A 8 -7.63 0.29 4.41
C MET A 8 -7.12 -1.14 4.15
N PHE A 9 -6.33 -1.69 5.08
CA PHE A 9 -5.82 -3.06 4.99
C PHE A 9 -6.97 -4.07 4.95
N LEU A 10 -7.98 -3.90 5.80
CA LEU A 10 -9.10 -4.81 5.94
C LEU A 10 -10.00 -4.80 4.69
N ILE A 11 -10.26 -3.63 4.11
CA ILE A 11 -11.07 -3.47 2.89
C ILE A 11 -10.42 -4.18 1.69
N VAL A 12 -9.10 -4.22 1.62
CA VAL A 12 -8.37 -4.75 0.46
C VAL A 12 -8.02 -6.23 0.65
N ASN A 13 -7.56 -6.63 1.85
CA ASN A 13 -7.13 -8.01 2.08
C ASN A 13 -8.30 -8.98 2.25
N ILE A 14 -9.43 -8.57 2.83
CA ILE A 14 -10.60 -9.46 2.98
C ILE A 14 -11.09 -9.99 1.62
N PRO A 15 -11.36 -9.15 0.60
CA PRO A 15 -11.81 -9.65 -0.69
C PRO A 15 -10.73 -10.49 -1.38
N GLN A 16 -9.44 -10.13 -1.28
CA GLN A 16 -8.33 -10.93 -1.83
C GLN A 16 -8.28 -12.35 -1.22
N VAL A 17 -8.36 -12.46 0.10
CA VAL A 17 -8.33 -13.77 0.80
C VAL A 17 -9.58 -14.59 0.47
N LEU A 18 -10.75 -13.95 0.42
CA LEU A 18 -11.99 -14.61 0.06
C LEU A 18 -11.90 -15.23 -1.34
N ILE A 19 -11.36 -14.48 -2.30
CA ILE A 19 -11.16 -14.93 -3.67
C ILE A 19 -10.18 -16.11 -3.75
N LEU A 20 -9.09 -16.08 -2.97
CA LEU A 20 -8.14 -17.20 -2.88
C LEU A 20 -8.81 -18.49 -2.37
N VAL A 21 -9.72 -18.36 -1.39
CA VAL A 21 -10.51 -19.48 -0.87
C VAL A 21 -11.51 -19.98 -1.91
N PHE A 22 -12.20 -19.09 -2.62
CA PHE A 22 -13.09 -19.49 -3.71
C PHE A 22 -12.33 -20.19 -4.84
N HIS A 23 -11.14 -19.71 -5.16
CA HIS A 23 -10.25 -20.35 -6.13
C HIS A 23 -9.86 -21.77 -5.69
N SER A 24 -9.54 -21.98 -4.41
CA SER A 24 -9.14 -23.32 -3.92
C SER A 24 -10.30 -24.32 -3.88
N ILE A 25 -11.54 -23.86 -3.71
CA ILE A 25 -12.73 -24.72 -3.60
C ILE A 25 -13.34 -25.02 -4.98
N TYR A 26 -13.40 -24.04 -5.89
CA TYR A 26 -14.14 -24.12 -7.15
C TYR A 26 -13.25 -24.07 -8.41
N MET A 27 -11.99 -24.53 -8.29
CA MET A 27 -10.91 -24.54 -9.29
C MET A 27 -11.31 -24.34 -10.76
N LEU A 28 -12.19 -25.17 -11.33
CA LEU A 28 -12.54 -25.11 -12.77
C LEU A 28 -13.53 -23.97 -13.12
N ASP A 29 -14.63 -23.88 -12.38
CA ASP A 29 -15.70 -22.90 -12.64
C ASP A 29 -15.23 -21.47 -12.30
N TYR A 30 -14.38 -21.35 -11.28
CA TYR A 30 -13.75 -20.10 -10.92
C TYR A 30 -12.83 -19.57 -12.04
N TYR A 31 -11.99 -20.42 -12.63
CA TYR A 31 -11.07 -20.02 -13.68
C TYR A 31 -11.76 -19.63 -14.99
N LEU A 32 -12.85 -20.31 -15.34
CA LEU A 32 -13.56 -20.09 -16.59
C LEU A 32 -14.40 -18.81 -16.60
N ILE A 33 -14.96 -18.42 -15.46
CA ILE A 33 -15.98 -17.35 -15.42
C ILE A 33 -15.52 -16.16 -14.57
N ILE A 34 -14.89 -16.42 -13.43
CA ILE A 34 -14.69 -15.42 -12.38
C ILE A 34 -13.27 -14.82 -12.44
N ALA A 35 -12.25 -15.65 -12.65
CA ALA A 35 -10.86 -15.24 -12.71
C ALA A 35 -10.58 -14.11 -13.72
N PRO A 36 -11.03 -14.16 -15.00
CA PRO A 36 -10.70 -13.10 -15.96
C PRO A 36 -11.36 -11.76 -15.66
N ILE A 37 -12.52 -11.75 -14.98
CA ILE A 37 -13.24 -10.52 -14.62
C ILE A 37 -12.65 -9.91 -13.35
N ILE A 38 -12.31 -10.76 -12.38
CA ILE A 38 -11.92 -10.31 -11.04
C ILE A 38 -10.40 -10.08 -10.93
N SER A 39 -9.55 -10.75 -11.71
CA SER A 39 -8.08 -10.62 -11.57
C SER A 39 -7.59 -9.19 -11.83
N GLU A 40 -8.11 -8.54 -12.87
CA GLU A 40 -7.77 -7.14 -13.22
C GLU A 40 -8.23 -6.17 -12.13
N LEU A 41 -9.43 -6.40 -11.56
CA LEU A 41 -9.96 -5.57 -10.48
C LEU A 41 -9.15 -5.73 -9.19
N ILE A 42 -8.70 -6.95 -8.86
CA ILE A 42 -7.82 -7.20 -7.71
C ILE A 42 -6.47 -6.51 -7.90
N GLN A 43 -5.85 -6.63 -9.08
CA GLN A 43 -4.57 -5.97 -9.34
C GLN A 43 -4.70 -4.44 -9.21
N ALA A 44 -5.76 -3.86 -9.77
CA ALA A 44 -6.04 -2.44 -9.60
C ALA A 44 -6.25 -2.04 -8.14
N ALA A 45 -6.98 -2.86 -7.37
CA ALA A 45 -7.22 -2.64 -5.94
C ALA A 45 -5.94 -2.75 -5.11
N ASP A 46 -5.02 -3.66 -5.46
CA ASP A 46 -3.75 -3.86 -4.76
C ASP A 46 -2.80 -2.68 -5.00
N VAL A 47 -2.74 -2.18 -6.22
CA VAL A 47 -1.99 -0.96 -6.58
C VAL A 47 -2.58 0.27 -5.89
N ALA A 48 -3.91 0.39 -5.85
CA ALA A 48 -4.60 1.46 -5.13
C ALA A 48 -4.32 1.40 -3.62
N TYR A 49 -4.28 0.22 -3.04
CA TYR A 49 -3.98 0.01 -1.64
C TYR A 49 -2.54 0.40 -1.28
N ALA A 50 -1.57 -0.04 -2.06
CA ALA A 50 -0.16 0.27 -1.86
C ALA A 50 0.10 1.78 -1.97
N SER A 51 -0.45 2.41 -3.02
CA SER A 51 -0.32 3.86 -3.23
C SER A 51 -1.04 4.67 -2.15
N THR A 52 -2.24 4.28 -1.73
CA THR A 52 -2.99 4.97 -0.67
C THR A 52 -2.31 4.84 0.68
N SER A 53 -1.79 3.65 1.01
CA SER A 53 -1.00 3.43 2.24
C SER A 53 0.28 4.25 2.24
N PHE A 54 0.95 4.39 1.08
CA PHE A 54 2.11 5.26 0.92
C PHE A 54 1.75 6.74 1.14
N ILE A 55 0.68 7.24 0.51
CA ILE A 55 0.22 8.63 0.67
C ILE A 55 -0.20 8.92 2.12
N ILE A 56 -0.95 8.03 2.75
CA ILE A 56 -1.37 8.17 4.15
C ILE A 56 -0.15 8.20 5.09
N ASN A 57 0.84 7.34 4.86
CA ASN A 57 2.08 7.34 5.63
C ASN A 57 2.89 8.63 5.41
N CYS A 58 3.02 9.11 4.17
CA CYS A 58 3.67 10.40 3.87
C CYS A 58 2.94 11.60 4.49
N ALA A 59 1.60 11.59 4.46
CA ALA A 59 0.77 12.69 4.94
C ALA A 59 0.75 12.77 6.48
N ILE A 60 0.59 11.64 7.17
CA ILE A 60 0.29 11.63 8.61
C ILE A 60 1.54 11.37 9.47
N SER A 61 2.56 10.67 8.97
CA SER A 61 3.73 10.31 9.78
C SER A 61 4.83 11.36 9.65
N SER A 62 5.00 12.20 10.68
CA SER A 62 6.17 13.07 10.80
C SER A 62 7.48 12.27 10.80
N GLN A 63 7.46 11.06 11.38
CA GLN A 63 8.60 10.14 11.43
C GLN A 63 9.00 9.64 10.03
N PHE A 64 8.01 9.33 9.18
CA PHE A 64 8.27 8.95 7.79
C PHE A 64 8.80 10.13 6.97
N ARG A 65 8.29 11.35 7.21
CA ARG A 65 8.79 12.57 6.59
C ARG A 65 10.26 12.83 6.94
N THR A 66 10.66 12.61 8.20
CA THR A 66 12.07 12.73 8.65
C THR A 66 12.96 11.68 7.99
N VAL A 67 12.51 10.44 7.87
CA VAL A 67 13.26 9.36 7.19
C VAL A 67 13.34 9.62 5.69
N PHE A 68 12.26 10.09 5.05
CA PHE A 68 12.21 10.42 3.63
C PHE A 68 13.15 11.58 3.29
N VAL A 69 13.15 12.64 4.11
CA VAL A 69 14.12 13.75 3.99
C VAL A 69 15.54 13.23 4.19
N ARG A 70 15.81 12.33 5.13
CA ARG A 70 17.14 11.72 5.29
C ARG A 70 17.58 10.84 4.12
N LEU A 71 16.64 10.16 3.45
CA LEU A 71 16.91 9.29 2.32
C LEU A 71 17.21 10.10 1.05
N PHE A 72 16.48 11.20 0.83
CA PHE A 72 16.59 12.04 -0.37
C PHE A 72 17.51 13.26 -0.20
N VAL A 73 17.71 13.76 1.02
CA VAL A 73 18.64 14.84 1.34
C VAL A 73 19.86 14.23 2.01
N PRO A 74 20.99 14.07 1.29
CA PRO A 74 22.22 13.59 1.89
C PRO A 74 22.65 14.54 3.01
N GLU A 75 23.09 13.98 4.15
CA GLU A 75 23.46 14.73 5.37
C GLU A 75 24.45 15.88 5.12
N VAL A 76 25.22 15.80 4.03
CA VAL A 76 26.16 16.82 3.57
C VAL A 76 25.48 18.17 3.29
N LEU A 77 24.27 18.18 2.71
CA LEU A 77 23.51 19.42 2.46
C LEU A 77 22.90 19.98 3.74
N LEU A 78 22.48 19.11 4.66
CA LEU A 78 21.91 19.50 5.96
C LEU A 78 22.97 20.15 6.86
N ARG A 79 24.23 19.67 6.78
CA ARG A 79 25.37 20.26 7.48
C ARG A 79 25.76 21.65 6.94
N ARG A 80 25.55 21.93 5.65
CA ARG A 80 25.79 23.26 5.06
C ARG A 80 24.80 24.32 5.54
N PHE A 81 23.55 23.97 5.78
CA PHE A 81 22.55 24.93 6.30
C PHE A 81 22.77 25.25 7.79
N ASN A 82 23.22 24.29 8.60
CA ASN A 82 23.49 24.52 10.02
C ASN A 82 24.80 25.30 10.30
N PHE A 83 25.70 25.45 9.33
CA PHE A 83 26.89 26.30 9.45
C PHE A 83 26.66 27.76 9.02
N SER A 84 25.46 28.09 8.53
CA SER A 84 25.07 29.46 8.16
C SER A 84 24.27 30.16 9.26
N LYS A 85 24.48 29.78 10.53
CA LYS A 85 23.90 30.43 11.69
C LYS A 85 24.97 30.66 12.75
#